data_AF-A0AAP4CA71-F1
#
_entry.id   AF-A0AAP4CA71-F1
#
_cell.length_a   1.000
_cell.length_b   1.000
_cell.length_c   1.000
_cell.angle_alpha   90.00
_cell.angle_beta   90.00
_cell.angle_gamma   90.00
#
_symmetry.space_group_name_H-M   'P 1'
#
loop_
_entity.id
_entity.type
_entity.pdbx_description
1 polymer ?
#
loop_
_entity_poly.entity_id
_entity_poly.type
_entity_poly.pdbx_seq_one_letter_code
_entity_poly.pdbx_strand_id
1 'polypeptide(L)' 'KDGYHVLAAVQNNVFVLHGSHEIVLKGYNNGLTYVSDPYTPSLSGWYPISQLWKEQSYYSEDRIDIGAPFVKVTDA' A
#
# COMPACT_ATOMS: atom_id res chain seq x y z
N LYS A 1 15.65 1.10 -15.28
CA LYS A 1 15.35 0.33 -14.03
C LYS A 1 14.00 0.83 -13.55
N ASP A 2 12.98 -0.04 -13.59
CA ASP A 2 11.57 0.36 -13.60
C ASP A 2 10.97 0.57 -12.19
N GLY A 3 11.81 0.97 -11.24
CA GLY A 3 11.46 1.00 -9.81
C GLY A 3 11.23 -0.40 -9.23
N TYR A 4 10.73 -0.45 -8.01
CA TYR A 4 10.27 -1.67 -7.35
C TYR A 4 8.76 -1.56 -7.09
N HIS A 5 8.07 -2.69 -7.07
CA HIS A 5 6.74 -2.74 -6.49
C HIS A 5 6.86 -2.74 -4.96
N VAL A 6 5.89 -2.13 -4.30
CA VAL A 6 5.80 -2.12 -2.83
C VAL A 6 4.46 -2.71 -2.45
N LEU A 7 4.47 -3.72 -1.59
CA LEU A 7 3.31 -4.19 -0.86
C LEU A 7 3.06 -3.22 0.29
N ALA A 8 1.82 -2.78 0.48
CA ALA A 8 1.45 -1.85 1.52
C ALA A 8 0.15 -2.28 2.22
N ALA A 9 0.27 -2.54 3.52
CA ALA A 9 -0.87 -2.71 4.41
C ALA A 9 -1.38 -1.34 4.87
N VAL A 10 -2.65 -1.04 4.57
CA VAL A 10 -3.36 0.18 4.98
C VAL A 10 -4.59 -0.17 5.83
N GLN A 11 -5.21 0.79 6.51
CA GLN A 11 -6.33 0.56 7.41
C GLN A 11 -7.36 1.70 7.44
N ASN A 12 -8.59 1.35 7.81
CA ASN A 12 -9.69 2.24 8.22
C ASN A 12 -9.87 3.51 7.36
N ASN A 13 -9.95 3.36 6.03
CA ASN A 13 -10.19 4.45 5.10
C ASN A 13 -10.70 3.94 3.73
N VAL A 14 -10.14 4.47 2.64
CA VAL A 14 -10.60 4.26 1.25
C VAL A 14 -10.66 2.79 0.87
N PHE A 15 -9.64 2.02 1.24
CA PHE A 15 -9.47 0.63 0.81
C PHE A 15 -10.18 -0.37 1.73
N VAL A 16 -10.52 0.04 2.95
CA VAL A 16 -11.25 -0.78 3.93
C VAL A 16 -11.82 0.12 5.02
N LEU A 17 -13.14 0.05 5.26
CA LEU A 17 -13.79 0.91 6.26
C LEU A 17 -13.43 0.53 7.70
N HIS A 18 -13.34 -0.78 7.98
CA HIS A 18 -13.02 -1.34 9.30
C HIS A 18 -12.08 -2.54 9.15
N GLY A 19 -10.82 -2.37 9.56
CA GLY A 19 -9.79 -3.41 9.43
C GLY A 19 -8.57 -2.93 8.64
N SER A 20 -7.78 -3.88 8.15
CA SER A 20 -6.65 -3.64 7.25
C SER A 20 -6.87 -4.24 5.85
N HIS A 21 -6.14 -3.72 4.87
CA HIS A 21 -6.18 -4.14 3.47
C HIS A 21 -4.79 -4.04 2.84
N GLU A 22 -4.47 -4.99 1.98
CA GLU A 22 -3.19 -5.07 1.29
C GLU A 22 -3.32 -4.54 -0.14
N ILE A 23 -2.46 -3.60 -0.52
CA ILE A 23 -2.42 -2.99 -1.86
C ILE A 23 -1.01 -3.01 -2.46
N VAL A 24 -0.92 -2.88 -3.79
CA VAL A 24 0.37 -2.83 -4.50
C VAL A 24 0.63 -1.42 -5.02
N LEU A 25 1.78 -0.86 -4.69
CA LEU A 25 2.23 0.45 -5.13
C LEU A 25 3.26 0.32 -6.25
N LYS A 26 3.13 1.16 -7.28
CA LYS A 26 4.11 1.25 -8.37
C LYS A 26 4.26 2.68 -8.87
N GLY A 27 5.49 3.03 -9.19
CA GLY A 27 5.79 4.29 -9.86
C GLY A 27 5.64 5.51 -8.95
N TYR A 28 6.06 6.64 -9.48
CA TYR A 28 6.06 7.91 -8.76
C TYR A 28 5.72 9.04 -9.73
N ASN A 29 4.81 9.91 -9.33
CA ASN A 29 4.47 11.12 -10.06
C ASN A 29 4.12 12.24 -9.08
N ASN A 30 5.03 13.19 -8.87
CA ASN A 30 4.81 14.41 -8.08
C ASN A 30 4.16 14.16 -6.70
N GLY A 31 4.73 13.24 -5.91
CA GLY A 31 4.21 12.88 -4.58
C GLY A 31 3.09 11.83 -4.58
N LEU A 32 2.64 11.41 -5.76
CA LEU A 32 1.68 10.32 -5.95
C LEU A 32 2.39 9.01 -6.28
N THR A 33 1.76 7.90 -5.95
CA THR A 33 2.10 6.56 -6.44
C THR A 33 0.87 5.90 -7.03
N TYR A 34 1.03 5.00 -7.99
CA TYR A 34 -0.09 4.25 -8.53
C TYR A 34 -0.39 3.06 -7.63
N VAL A 35 -1.61 3.00 -7.11
CA VAL A 35 -2.16 1.91 -6.32
C VAL A 35 -2.89 0.94 -7.26
N SER A 36 -2.59 -0.34 -7.10
CA SER A 36 -3.38 -1.45 -7.64
C SER A 36 -4.06 -2.17 -6.48
N ASP A 37 -5.40 -2.13 -6.46
CA ASP A 37 -6.25 -2.89 -5.55
C ASP A 37 -6.96 -4.01 -6.32
N PRO A 38 -6.49 -5.27 -6.23
CA PRO A 38 -7.08 -6.37 -6.97
C PRO A 38 -8.45 -6.80 -6.42
N TYR A 39 -8.76 -6.49 -5.16
CA TYR A 39 -10.05 -6.82 -4.54
C TYR A 39 -11.13 -5.83 -4.97
N THR A 40 -10.80 -4.54 -4.99
CA THR A 40 -11.70 -3.47 -5.48
C THR A 40 -11.04 -2.67 -6.60
N PRO A 41 -11.02 -3.17 -7.85
CA PRO A 41 -10.29 -2.55 -8.96
C PRO A 41 -10.65 -1.08 -9.25
N SER A 42 -11.88 -0.67 -8.93
CA SER A 42 -12.33 0.73 -9.06
C SER A 42 -11.63 1.70 -8.11
N LEU A 43 -10.93 1.22 -7.08
CA LEU A 43 -10.08 2.01 -6.18
C LEU A 43 -8.61 2.06 -6.65
N SER A 44 -8.28 1.47 -7.80
CA SER A 44 -6.94 1.59 -8.37
C SER A 44 -6.75 2.97 -9.01
N GLY A 45 -5.57 3.55 -8.86
CA GLY A 45 -5.29 4.89 -9.39
C GLY A 45 -4.11 5.58 -8.72
N TRP A 46 -3.92 6.87 -8.99
CA TRP A 46 -2.85 7.67 -8.39
C TRP A 46 -3.28 8.23 -7.03
N TYR A 47 -2.57 7.86 -5.96
CA TYR A 47 -2.84 8.31 -4.59
C TYR A 47 -1.65 9.06 -4.01
N PRO A 48 -1.88 10.07 -3.14
CA PRO A 48 -0.81 10.72 -2.40
C PRO A 48 -0.10 9.74 -1.46
N ILE A 49 1.22 9.66 -1.55
CA ILE A 49 2.03 8.82 -0.65
C ILE A 49 1.82 9.25 0.81
N SER A 50 1.65 10.55 1.06
CA SER A 50 1.39 11.09 2.39
C SER A 50 0.05 10.65 2.98
N GLN A 51 -0.96 10.39 2.14
CA GLN A 51 -2.22 9.82 2.57
C GLN A 51 -2.03 8.36 2.96
N LEU A 52 -1.45 7.55 2.07
CA LEU A 52 -1.19 6.13 2.31
C LEU A 52 -0.36 5.91 3.59
N TRP A 53 0.61 6.79 3.86
CA TRP A 53 1.42 6.73 5.09
C TRP A 53 0.60 6.98 6.36
N LYS A 54 -0.38 7.89 6.32
CA LYS A 54 -1.29 8.13 7.46
C LYS A 54 -2.26 6.97 7.66
N GLU A 55 -2.61 6.30 6.58
CA GLU A 55 -3.49 5.13 6.56
C GLU A 55 -2.75 3.82 6.81
N GLN A 56 -1.44 3.82 7.09
CA GLN A 56 -0.69 2.58 7.32
C GLN A 56 -1.33 1.68 8.37
N SER A 57 -1.33 0.37 8.14
CA SER A 57 -1.88 -0.58 9.10
C SER A 57 -1.02 -0.64 10.36
N TYR A 58 -1.66 -0.62 11.52
CA TYR A 58 -1.06 -0.82 12.85
C TYR A 58 -1.49 -2.15 13.50
N TYR A 59 -2.22 -3.00 12.78
CA TYR A 59 -2.54 -4.35 13.23
C TYR A 59 -1.27 -5.18 13.38
N SER A 60 -1.24 -6.05 14.39
CA SER A 60 -0.04 -6.83 14.72
C SER A 60 0.34 -7.80 13.60
N GLU A 61 -0.67 -8.35 12.93
CA GLU A 61 -0.61 -9.35 11.89
C GLU A 61 0.05 -8.80 10.62
N ASP A 62 -0.11 -7.50 10.34
CA ASP A 62 0.49 -6.84 9.18
C ASP A 62 1.94 -6.38 9.42
N ARG A 63 2.45 -6.59 10.63
CA ARG A 63 3.77 -6.11 11.06
C ARG A 63 4.66 -7.19 11.64
N ILE A 64 4.10 -8.31 12.07
CA ILE A 64 4.87 -9.41 12.62
C ILE A 64 5.84 -9.96 11.57
N ASP A 65 7.02 -10.39 12.00
CA ASP A 65 8.14 -10.92 11.19
C ASP A 65 8.83 -9.94 10.22
N ILE A 66 8.11 -9.02 9.59
CA ILE A 66 8.68 -8.04 8.63
C ILE A 66 8.99 -6.68 9.29
N GLY A 67 8.25 -6.33 10.34
CA GLY A 67 8.45 -5.12 11.15
C GLY A 67 7.94 -3.82 10.52
N ALA A 68 7.45 -3.85 9.27
CA ALA A 68 6.98 -2.68 8.56
C ALA A 68 5.78 -3.00 7.64
N PRO A 69 4.76 -2.12 7.58
CA PRO A 69 3.59 -2.32 6.72
C PRO A 69 3.84 -2.00 5.25
N PHE A 70 5.05 -1.54 4.87
CA PHE A 70 5.41 -1.19 3.49
C PHE A 70 6.67 -1.98 3.11
N VAL A 71 6.54 -2.90 2.18
CA VAL A 71 7.59 -3.90 1.87
C VAL A 71 7.94 -3.84 0.39
N LYS A 72 9.22 -3.60 0.11
CA LYS A 72 9.75 -3.64 -1.25
C LYS A 72 9.78 -5.09 -1.75
N VAL A 73 9.11 -5.35 -2.88
CA VAL A 73 9.19 -6.64 -3.57
C VAL A 73 10.47 -6.68 -4.40
N THR A 74 11.26 -7.73 -4.20
CA THR A 74 12.45 -8.03 -5.00
C THR A 74 12.32 -9.40 -5.62
N ASP A 75 12.91 -9.57 -6.80
CA ASP A 75 13.11 -10.91 -7.37
C ASP A 75 14.10 -11.70 -6.49
N ALA A 76 14.00 -13.03 -6.56
CA ALA A 76 14.89 -13.97 -5.85
C ALA A 76 16.26 -14.11 -6.54
#